data_AF-M6CZA7-F1
#
_entry.id   AF-M6CZA7-F1
#
_cell.length_a   1.000
_cell.length_b   1.000
_cell.length_c   1.000
_cell.angle_alpha   90.00
_cell.angle_beta   90.00
_cell.angle_gamma   90.00
#
_symmetry.space_group_name_H-M   'P 1'
#
loop_
_entity.id
_entity.type
_entity.pdbx_description
1 polymer ?
#
loop_
_entity_poly.entity_id
_entity_poly.type
_entity_poly.pdbx_seq_one_letter_code
_entity_poly.pdbx_strand_id
1 'polypeptide(L)'
;MLSKQERSRIPDSTFSDWKKRNLSLVVGFTEDDPVHFKDDVYRKISESKAFKKTLSALLVVFQFYFSLTENMRGKRRIWNEQKKNIVSIVSRISPLIGLKAACKLLKISTQRFYRWKNEVHCFTSTFNLCR
;
A
#
# COMPACT_ATOMS: atom_id res chain seq x y z
N MET A 1 37.73 -6.22 4.25
CA MET A 1 38.56 -7.26 3.58
C MET A 1 38.62 -8.48 4.51
N LEU A 2 38.45 -9.69 3.98
CA LEU A 2 38.49 -10.93 4.77
C LEU A 2 39.90 -11.18 5.34
N SER A 3 39.97 -11.66 6.58
CA SER A 3 41.20 -12.08 7.26
C SER A 3 41.79 -13.37 6.66
N LYS A 4 43.06 -13.66 6.97
CA LYS A 4 43.75 -14.86 6.45
C LYS A 4 43.07 -16.17 6.88
N GLN A 5 42.53 -16.23 8.11
CA GLN A 5 41.83 -17.41 8.63
C GLN A 5 40.46 -17.62 7.98
N GLU A 6 39.77 -16.53 7.61
CA GLU A 6 38.50 -16.62 6.90
C GLU A 6 38.71 -17.06 5.46
N ARG A 7 39.79 -16.60 4.80
CA ARG A 7 40.16 -17.04 3.45
C ARG A 7 40.48 -18.53 3.38
N SER A 8 41.18 -19.08 4.36
CA SER A 8 41.53 -20.51 4.38
C SER A 8 40.33 -21.44 4.55
N ARG A 9 39.15 -20.91 4.93
CA ARG A 9 37.90 -21.68 5.05
C ARG A 9 37.06 -21.67 3.77
N ILE A 10 37.40 -20.84 2.79
CA ILE A 10 36.66 -20.72 1.54
C ILE A 10 37.36 -21.58 0.49
N PRO A 11 36.66 -22.53 -0.15
CA PRO A 11 37.23 -23.31 -1.24
C PRO A 11 37.68 -22.41 -2.41
N ASP A 12 38.83 -22.73 -3.00
CA ASP A 12 39.41 -21.96 -4.10
C ASP A 12 38.48 -21.86 -5.32
N SER A 13 37.67 -22.89 -5.56
CA SER A 13 36.65 -22.91 -6.60
C SER A 13 35.60 -21.81 -6.41
N THR A 14 35.12 -21.64 -5.17
CA THR A 14 34.16 -20.60 -4.79
C THR A 14 34.79 -19.21 -4.94
N PHE A 15 36.04 -19.04 -4.54
CA PHE A 15 36.74 -17.75 -4.66
C PHE A 15 36.99 -17.36 -6.13
N SER A 16 37.39 -18.33 -6.96
CA SER A 16 37.53 -18.15 -8.42
C SER A 16 36.19 -17.78 -9.06
N ASP A 17 35.11 -18.45 -8.68
CA ASP A 17 33.76 -18.18 -9.20
C ASP A 17 33.28 -16.77 -8.81
N TRP A 18 33.47 -16.35 -7.55
CA TRP A 18 33.17 -15.00 -7.08
C TRP A 18 33.96 -13.90 -7.80
N LYS A 19 35.22 -14.17 -8.15
CA LYS A 19 36.06 -13.22 -8.89
C LYS A 19 35.61 -13.05 -10.35
N LYS A 20 34.98 -14.07 -10.93
CA LYS A 20 34.50 -14.07 -12.32
C LYS A 20 33.07 -13.56 -12.47
N ARG A 21 32.23 -13.72 -11.44
CA ARG A 21 30.85 -13.25 -11.45
C ARG A 21 30.75 -11.78 -11.06
N ASN A 22 29.81 -11.07 -11.68
CA ASN A 22 29.40 -9.77 -11.17
C ASN A 22 28.48 -9.97 -9.96
N LEU A 23 29.06 -9.96 -8.75
CA LEU A 23 28.35 -10.25 -7.50
C LEU A 23 27.23 -9.24 -7.21
N SER A 24 27.23 -8.05 -7.82
CA SER A 24 26.11 -7.10 -7.71
C SER A 24 24.82 -7.58 -8.37
N LEU A 25 24.91 -8.55 -9.29
CA LEU A 25 23.75 -9.22 -9.89
C LEU A 25 23.25 -10.43 -9.06
N VAL A 26 24.04 -10.88 -8.07
CA VAL A 26 23.78 -12.11 -7.30
C VAL A 26 23.40 -11.82 -5.86
N VAL A 27 24.00 -10.79 -5.24
CA VAL A 27 23.66 -10.31 -3.91
C VAL A 27 22.73 -9.10 -4.10
N GLY A 28 21.43 -9.38 -4.08
CA GLY A 28 20.39 -8.39 -4.32
C GLY A 28 20.23 -7.42 -3.16
N PHE A 29 21.08 -6.41 -3.10
CA PHE A 29 20.77 -5.12 -2.48
C PHE A 29 21.29 -4.01 -3.37
N THR A 30 20.40 -3.43 -4.17
CA THR A 30 20.65 -2.19 -4.88
C THR A 30 20.24 -1.02 -3.97
N GLU A 31 20.96 0.10 -4.02
CA GLU A 31 20.55 1.35 -3.31
C GLU A 31 19.12 1.80 -3.68
N ASP A 32 18.62 1.31 -4.82
CA ASP A 32 17.24 1.48 -5.32
C ASP A 32 16.22 0.46 -4.75
N ASP A 33 16.56 -0.32 -3.72
CA ASP A 33 15.59 -1.22 -3.10
C ASP A 33 14.43 -0.39 -2.49
N PRO A 34 13.19 -0.54 -2.99
CA PRO A 34 12.06 0.33 -2.65
C PRO A 34 11.61 0.23 -1.18
N VAL A 35 12.25 -0.64 -0.41
CA VAL A 35 12.04 -0.82 1.03
C VAL A 35 12.70 0.30 1.83
N HIS A 36 13.92 0.72 1.49
CA HIS A 36 14.64 1.74 2.26
C HIS A 36 14.17 3.18 1.98
N PHE A 37 13.77 3.49 0.74
CA PHE A 37 13.28 4.83 0.38
C PHE A 37 11.99 5.21 1.13
N LYS A 38 11.15 4.23 1.46
CA LYS A 38 9.90 4.46 2.17
C LYS A 38 10.11 4.76 3.64
N ASP A 39 11.01 4.05 4.30
CA ASP A 39 11.23 4.20 5.75
C ASP A 39 11.78 5.56 6.14
N ASP A 40 12.69 6.13 5.34
CA ASP A 40 13.23 7.47 5.58
C ASP A 40 12.19 8.58 5.39
N VAL A 41 11.32 8.42 4.38
CA VAL A 41 10.20 9.34 4.16
C VAL A 41 9.20 9.25 5.29
N TYR A 42 8.82 8.03 5.71
CA TYR A 42 7.91 7.83 6.85
C TYR A 42 8.51 8.36 8.16
N ARG A 43 9.82 8.18 8.38
CA ARG A 43 10.54 8.73 9.51
C ARG A 43 10.50 10.25 9.53
N LYS A 44 10.86 10.92 8.43
CA LYS A 44 10.79 12.39 8.31
C LYS A 44 9.37 12.94 8.49
N ILE A 45 8.37 12.23 7.95
CA ILE A 45 6.95 12.54 8.15
C ILE A 45 6.57 12.44 9.64
N SER A 46 7.03 11.39 10.32
CA SER A 46 6.79 11.18 11.75
C SER A 46 7.51 12.21 12.63
N GLU A 47 8.67 12.69 12.23
CA GLU A 47 9.46 13.65 13.01
C GLU A 47 8.96 15.10 12.80
N SER A 48 8.31 15.38 11.68
CA SER A 48 7.78 16.70 11.37
C SER A 48 6.54 17.05 12.21
N LYS A 49 6.74 17.89 13.22
CA LYS A 49 5.67 18.49 14.04
C LYS A 49 4.68 19.30 13.18
N ALA A 50 5.17 20.01 12.17
CA ALA A 50 4.33 20.81 11.27
C ALA A 50 3.40 19.90 10.45
N PHE A 51 3.94 18.84 9.85
CA PHE A 51 3.15 17.87 9.09
C PHE A 51 2.07 17.23 9.96
N LYS A 52 2.42 16.77 11.16
CA LYS A 52 1.45 16.20 12.11
C LYS A 52 0.33 17.19 12.46
N LYS A 53 0.66 18.46 12.74
CA LYS A 53 -0.34 19.51 13.02
C LYS A 53 -1.27 19.74 11.83
N THR A 54 -0.73 19.85 10.62
CA THR A 54 -1.52 20.04 9.40
C THR A 54 -2.40 18.83 9.12
N LEU A 55 -1.89 17.61 9.26
CA LEU A 55 -2.68 16.38 9.08
C LEU A 55 -3.82 16.30 10.10
N SER A 56 -3.55 16.60 11.38
CA SER A 56 -4.59 16.66 12.40
C SER A 56 -5.67 17.69 12.07
N ALA A 57 -5.29 18.89 11.61
CA ALA A 57 -6.26 19.90 11.17
C ALA A 57 -7.11 19.42 10.00
N LEU A 58 -6.50 18.78 9.00
CA LEU A 58 -7.20 18.18 7.87
C LEU A 58 -8.19 17.08 8.31
N LEU A 59 -7.82 16.25 9.28
CA LEU A 59 -8.70 15.23 9.82
C LEU A 59 -9.92 15.83 10.53
N VAL A 60 -9.76 16.94 11.26
CA VAL A 60 -10.88 17.66 11.90
C VAL A 60 -11.84 18.21 10.85
N VAL A 61 -11.33 18.87 9.81
CA VAL A 61 -12.13 19.38 8.70
C VAL A 61 -12.84 18.24 7.96
N PHE A 62 -12.12 17.15 7.69
CA PHE A 62 -12.68 15.96 7.07
C PHE A 62 -13.79 15.34 7.92
N GLN A 63 -13.62 15.25 9.23
CA GLN A 63 -14.62 14.74 10.16
C GLN A 63 -15.90 15.60 10.16
N PHE A 64 -15.76 16.92 10.09
CA PHE A 64 -16.90 17.84 9.96
C PHE A 64 -17.66 17.62 8.64
N TYR A 65 -16.98 17.57 7.50
CA TYR A 65 -17.66 17.26 6.23
C TYR A 65 -18.29 15.88 6.25
N PHE A 66 -17.62 14.89 6.84
CA PHE A 66 -18.16 13.55 6.99
C PHE A 66 -19.45 13.53 7.81
N SER A 67 -19.54 14.29 8.91
CA SER A 67 -20.75 14.35 9.73
C SER A 67 -21.92 15.00 9.00
N LEU A 68 -21.66 16.05 8.21
CA LEU A 68 -22.68 16.65 7.33
C LEU A 68 -23.20 15.61 6.31
N THR A 69 -22.29 14.83 5.73
CA THR A 69 -22.67 13.83 4.71
C THR A 69 -23.50 12.68 5.27
N GLU A 70 -23.45 12.41 6.58
CA GLU A 70 -24.23 11.33 7.17
C GLU A 70 -25.74 11.59 7.11
N ASN A 71 -26.16 12.84 7.23
CA ASN A 71 -27.57 13.21 7.25
C ASN A 71 -28.10 13.62 5.86
N MET A 72 -27.23 13.62 4.84
CA MET A 72 -27.65 13.94 3.48
C MET A 72 -28.59 12.87 2.90
N ARG A 73 -29.76 13.32 2.45
CA ARG A 73 -30.66 12.50 1.63
C ARG A 73 -29.94 12.12 0.33
N GLY A 74 -30.05 10.86 -0.07
CA GLY A 74 -29.43 10.38 -1.30
C GLY A 74 -27.95 9.98 -1.19
N LYS A 75 -27.31 10.01 -0.01
CA LYS A 75 -25.90 9.59 0.17
C LYS A 75 -25.60 8.20 -0.44
N ARG A 76 -26.54 7.26 -0.35
CA ARG A 76 -26.37 5.92 -0.95
C ARG A 76 -26.22 5.97 -2.47
N ARG A 77 -26.93 6.89 -3.14
CA ARG A 77 -26.85 7.08 -4.59
C ARG A 77 -25.46 7.61 -4.99
N ILE A 78 -24.99 8.63 -4.27
CA ILE A 78 -23.65 9.22 -4.50
C ILE A 78 -22.56 8.15 -4.31
N TRP A 79 -22.63 7.35 -3.24
CA TRP A 79 -21.66 6.26 -3.00
C TRP A 79 -21.70 5.19 -4.08
N ASN A 80 -22.88 4.85 -4.61
CA ASN A 80 -23.02 3.91 -5.71
C ASN A 80 -22.43 4.47 -7.02
N GLU A 81 -22.65 5.75 -7.32
CA GLU A 81 -22.07 6.44 -8.48
C GLU A 81 -20.53 6.49 -8.36
N GLN A 82 -20.02 6.68 -7.15
CA GLN A 82 -18.58 6.74 -6.86
C GLN A 82 -17.95 5.37 -6.54
N LYS A 83 -18.67 4.25 -6.74
CA LYS A 83 -18.19 2.91 -6.32
C LYS A 83 -16.84 2.53 -6.90
N LYS A 84 -16.55 2.91 -8.16
CA LYS A 84 -15.25 2.65 -8.82
C LYS A 84 -14.09 3.32 -8.07
N ASN A 85 -14.27 4.58 -7.69
CA ASN A 85 -13.27 5.35 -6.95
C ASN A 85 -13.08 4.79 -5.55
N ILE A 86 -14.17 4.45 -4.87
CA ILE A 86 -14.13 3.83 -3.55
C ILE A 86 -13.35 2.50 -3.58
N VAL A 87 -13.65 1.62 -4.53
CA VAL A 87 -12.95 0.33 -4.68
C VAL A 87 -11.46 0.55 -4.96
N SER A 88 -11.12 1.52 -5.82
CA SER A 88 -9.73 1.88 -6.12
C SER A 88 -8.97 2.35 -4.88
N ILE A 89 -9.56 3.25 -4.10
CA ILE A 89 -8.97 3.76 -2.85
C ILE A 89 -8.77 2.63 -1.85
N VAL A 90 -9.81 1.83 -1.56
CA VAL A 90 -9.70 0.70 -0.62
C VAL A 90 -8.63 -0.28 -1.07
N SER A 91 -8.55 -0.60 -2.36
CA SER A 91 -7.55 -1.53 -2.90
C SER A 91 -6.12 -0.99 -2.73
N ARG A 92 -5.92 0.33 -2.81
CA ARG A 92 -4.61 0.96 -2.61
C ARG A 92 -4.18 1.04 -1.14
N ILE A 93 -5.11 1.31 -0.23
CA ILE A 93 -4.78 1.48 1.20
C ILE A 93 -4.85 0.17 2.00
N SER A 94 -5.62 -0.82 1.54
CA SER A 94 -5.76 -2.12 2.22
C SER A 94 -4.42 -2.83 2.50
N PRO A 95 -3.41 -2.81 1.61
CA PRO A 95 -2.09 -3.38 1.90
C PRO A 95 -1.35 -2.69 3.05
N LEU A 96 -1.67 -1.43 3.35
CA LEU A 96 -0.98 -0.63 4.36
C LEU A 96 -1.61 -0.76 5.76
N ILE A 97 -2.94 -0.83 5.82
CA ILE A 97 -3.69 -0.76 7.10
C ILE A 97 -4.65 -1.94 7.33
N GLY A 98 -4.72 -2.87 6.38
CA GLY A 98 -5.67 -3.97 6.38
C GLY A 98 -7.05 -3.58 5.84
N LEU A 99 -7.71 -4.56 5.21
CA LEU A 99 -8.99 -4.34 4.50
C LEU A 99 -10.09 -3.80 5.41
N LYS A 100 -10.20 -4.33 6.63
CA LYS A 100 -11.26 -3.93 7.57
C LYS A 100 -11.12 -2.46 7.99
N ALA A 101 -9.90 -2.00 8.23
CA ALA A 101 -9.61 -0.60 8.55
C ALA A 101 -9.86 0.30 7.34
N ALA A 102 -9.39 -0.11 6.16
CA ALA A 102 -9.63 0.59 4.89
C ALA A 102 -11.12 0.81 4.59
N CYS A 103 -11.93 -0.24 4.72
CA CYS A 103 -13.38 -0.18 4.54
C CYS A 103 -14.06 0.72 5.59
N LYS A 104 -13.58 0.70 6.84
CA LYS A 104 -14.10 1.55 7.92
C LYS A 104 -13.89 3.04 7.65
N LEU A 105 -12.75 3.42 7.08
CA LEU A 105 -12.46 4.82 6.69
C LEU A 105 -13.47 5.36 5.68
N LEU A 106 -13.96 4.53 4.77
CA LEU A 106 -14.97 4.91 3.78
C LEU A 106 -16.42 4.57 4.19
N LYS A 107 -16.62 4.13 5.44
CA LYS A 107 -17.92 3.72 6.02
C LYS A 107 -18.65 2.68 5.16
N ILE A 108 -17.92 1.73 4.59
CA ILE A 108 -18.47 0.59 3.86
C ILE A 108 -18.20 -0.71 4.61
N SER A 109 -19.09 -1.69 4.48
CA SER A 109 -18.81 -3.04 4.95
C SER A 109 -17.83 -3.74 4.01
N THR A 110 -17.06 -4.70 4.53
CA THR A 110 -16.18 -5.55 3.73
C THR A 110 -16.96 -6.31 2.66
N GLN A 111 -18.15 -6.81 2.99
CA GLN A 111 -19.06 -7.47 2.05
C GLN A 111 -19.45 -6.55 0.89
N ARG A 112 -19.81 -5.30 1.18
CA ARG A 112 -20.16 -4.31 0.15
C ARG A 112 -18.96 -4.00 -0.74
N PHE A 113 -17.76 -3.88 -0.15
CA PHE A 113 -16.54 -3.72 -0.92
C PHE A 113 -16.31 -4.88 -1.89
N TYR A 114 -16.40 -6.13 -1.44
CA TYR A 114 -16.21 -7.29 -2.33
C TYR A 114 -17.26 -7.35 -3.45
N ARG A 115 -18.53 -7.09 -3.12
CA ARG A 115 -19.59 -6.98 -4.13
C ARG A 115 -19.26 -5.92 -5.17
N TRP A 116 -18.93 -4.69 -4.74
CA TRP A 116 -18.57 -3.61 -5.67
C TRP A 116 -17.29 -3.90 -6.44
N LYS A 117 -16.30 -4.53 -5.83
CA LYS A 117 -15.07 -4.96 -6.50
C LYS A 117 -15.39 -5.93 -7.63
N ASN A 118 -16.25 -6.92 -7.38
CA ASN A 118 -16.69 -7.87 -8.40
C ASN A 118 -17.51 -7.19 -9.50
N GLU A 119 -18.42 -6.28 -9.15
CA GLU A 119 -19.20 -5.48 -10.12
C GLU A 119 -18.30 -4.60 -10.99
N VAL A 120 -17.23 -4.02 -10.43
CA VAL A 120 -16.31 -3.12 -11.16
C VAL A 120 -15.36 -3.89 -12.08
N HIS A 121 -14.96 -5.10 -11.71
CA HIS A 121 -14.08 -5.96 -12.52
C HIS A 121 -14.83 -6.94 -13.43
N CYS A 122 -16.17 -6.87 -13.46
CA CYS A 122 -17.00 -7.66 -14.36
C CYS A 122 -16.95 -7.10 -15.79
N PHE A 123 -15.87 -7.40 -16.53
CA PHE A 123 -15.73 -7.04 -17.94
C PHE A 123 -15.98 -8.24 -18.90
N THR A 124 -16.16 -9.45 -18.39
CA THR A 124 -16.08 -10.69 -19.20
C THR A 124 -17.24 -11.68 -19.04
N SER A 125 -18.30 -11.36 -18.31
CA SER A 125 -19.46 -12.24 -18.23
C SER A 125 -20.45 -11.94 -19.36
N THR A 126 -20.34 -12.66 -20.48
CA THR A 126 -21.37 -12.72 -21.55
C THR A 126 -22.77 -13.04 -21.01
N PHE A 127 -22.87 -13.61 -19.80
CA PHE A 127 -24.12 -13.98 -19.14
C PHE A 127 -24.57 -13.04 -18.00
N ASN A 128 -23.97 -11.85 -17.82
CA ASN A 128 -24.27 -10.95 -16.69
C ASN A 128 -24.36 -11.62 -15.29
N LEU A 129 -23.59 -12.69 -15.04
CA LEU A 129 -23.61 -13.47 -13.79
C LEU A 129 -22.81 -12.83 -12.65
N CYS A 130 -22.39 -11.58 -12.79
CA CYS A 130 -21.70 -10.85 -11.73
C CYS A 130 -22.72 -10.28 -10.74
N ARG A 131 -23.36 -11.18 -9.98
CA ARG A 131 -24.27 -10.83 -8.90
C ARG A 131 -23.74 -11.31 -7.56
#